data_AF-A0A453T1C7-F1
#
_entry.id   AF-A0A453T1C7-F1
#
_cell.length_a   1.000
_cell.length_b   1.000
_cell.length_c   1.000
_cell.angle_alpha   90.00
_cell.angle_beta   90.00
_cell.angle_gamma   90.00
#
_symmetry.space_group_name_H-M   'P 1'
#
loop_
_entity.id
_entity.type
_entity.pdbx_description
1 polymer ?
#
loop_
_entity_poly.entity_id
_entity_poly.type
_entity_poly.pdbx_seq_one_letter_code
_entity_poly.pdbx_strand_id
1 'polypeptide(L)'
;AQSAFLKTRCIQQSFLYVQNGVRALHRTKTPALLLKLDISKAFDSVSWDYLLELLQELGFSARWRDWIAWLLASSRSEFLLNGVPGRKI
;
A
#
# COMPACT_ATOMS: atom_id res chain seq x y z
N ALA A 1 -12.69 0.62 -0.26
CA ALA A 1 -12.41 -0.69 0.38
C ALA A 1 -11.03 -1.15 -0.05
N GLN A 2 -10.23 -1.68 0.87
CA GLN A 2 -8.92 -2.26 0.57
C GLN A 2 -9.09 -3.69 0.05
N SER A 3 -8.54 -3.98 -1.12
CA SER A 3 -8.55 -5.30 -1.73
C SER A 3 -7.16 -5.86 -1.99
N ALA A 4 -6.16 -4.98 -2.15
CA ALA A 4 -4.77 -5.37 -2.27
C ALA A 4 -4.20 -5.85 -0.92
N PHE A 5 -3.26 -6.78 -0.99
CA PHE A 5 -2.52 -7.33 0.16
C PHE A 5 -3.37 -8.09 1.20
N LEU A 6 -4.60 -8.47 0.85
CA LEU A 6 -5.44 -9.35 1.68
C LEU A 6 -5.43 -10.77 1.10
N LYS A 7 -5.07 -11.76 1.92
CA LYS A 7 -4.91 -13.18 1.52
C LYS A 7 -6.12 -13.75 0.76
N THR A 8 -7.33 -13.29 1.08
CA THR A 8 -8.58 -13.80 0.53
C THR A 8 -9.11 -13.01 -0.67
N ARG A 9 -8.37 -11.99 -1.14
CA ARG A 9 -8.80 -11.09 -2.20
C ARG A 9 -7.85 -11.15 -3.39
N CYS A 10 -8.41 -11.07 -4.59
CA CYS A 10 -7.64 -10.95 -5.83
C CYS A 10 -8.00 -9.67 -6.60
N ILE A 11 -7.12 -9.30 -7.54
CA ILE A 11 -7.30 -8.08 -8.34
C ILE A 11 -8.56 -8.15 -9.21
N GLN A 12 -8.92 -9.34 -9.73
CA GLN A 12 -10.11 -9.53 -10.54
C GLN A 12 -11.41 -9.22 -9.76
N GLN A 13 -11.48 -9.59 -8.48
CA GLN A 13 -12.64 -9.29 -7.64
C GLN A 13 -12.83 -7.78 -7.46
N SER A 14 -11.74 -7.03 -7.33
CA SER A 14 -11.77 -5.56 -7.19
C SER A 14 -12.32 -4.91 -8.45
N PHE A 15 -11.86 -5.38 -9.61
CA PHE A 15 -12.33 -4.93 -10.91
C PHE A 15 -13.83 -5.20 -11.10
N LEU A 16 -14.28 -6.42 -10.81
CA LEU A 16 -15.69 -6.79 -10.90
C LEU A 16 -16.57 -5.96 -9.96
N TYR A 17 -16.11 -5.68 -8.74
CA TYR A 17 -16.84 -4.85 -7.78
C TYR A 17 -17.09 -3.44 -8.33
N VAL A 18 -16.05 -2.78 -8.84
CA VAL A 18 -16.17 -1.43 -9.44
C VAL A 18 -17.05 -1.48 -10.68
N GLN A 19 -16.83 -2.47 -11.57
CA GLN A 19 -17.58 -2.58 -12.82
C GLN A 19 -19.09 -2.79 -12.58
N ASN A 20 -19.45 -3.66 -11.62
CA ASN A 20 -20.84 -3.90 -11.27
C ASN A 20 -21.49 -2.68 -10.62
N GLY A 21 -20.75 -1.95 -9.76
CA GLY A 21 -21.22 -0.70 -9.17
C GLY A 21 -21.51 0.37 -10.22
N VAL A 22 -20.60 0.55 -11.19
CA VAL A 22 -20.80 1.49 -12.31
C VAL A 22 -21.99 1.09 -13.16
N ARG A 23 -22.16 -0.20 -13.49
CA ARG A 23 -23.34 -0.68 -14.22
C ARG A 23 -24.64 -0.43 -13.46
N ALA A 24 -24.64 -0.61 -12.14
CA ALA A 24 -25.82 -0.36 -11.32
C ALA A 24 -26.22 1.12 -11.35
N LEU A 25 -25.26 2.03 -11.14
CA LEU A 25 -25.48 3.49 -11.21
C LEU A 25 -25.97 3.93 -12.59
N HIS A 26 -25.41 3.35 -13.66
CA HIS A 26 -25.86 3.60 -15.02
C HIS A 26 -27.31 3.15 -15.22
N ARG A 27 -27.68 1.95 -14.75
CA ARG A 27 -29.05 1.41 -14.88
C ARG A 27 -30.09 2.26 -14.16
N THR A 28 -29.72 2.83 -13.01
CA THR A 28 -30.60 3.70 -12.21
C THR A 28 -30.56 5.16 -12.63
N LYS A 29 -29.77 5.51 -13.67
CA LYS A 29 -29.52 6.90 -14.12
C LYS A 29 -29.10 7.82 -12.98
N THR A 30 -28.39 7.28 -12.00
CA THR A 30 -27.93 8.03 -10.84
C THR A 30 -26.70 8.83 -11.24
N PRO A 31 -26.72 10.17 -11.15
CA PRO A 31 -25.54 10.98 -11.41
C PRO A 31 -24.43 10.59 -10.43
N ALA A 32 -23.27 10.21 -10.96
CA ALA A 32 -22.12 9.78 -10.16
C ALA A 32 -20.81 10.13 -10.86
N LEU A 33 -19.75 10.34 -10.08
CA LEU A 33 -18.39 10.57 -10.56
C LEU A 33 -17.49 9.42 -10.09
N LEU A 34 -16.71 8.85 -11.01
CA LEU A 34 -15.68 7.88 -10.68
C LEU A 34 -14.33 8.59 -10.60
N LEU A 35 -13.74 8.65 -9.40
CA LEU A 35 -12.42 9.21 -9.19
C LEU A 35 -11.39 8.09 -9.10
N LYS A 36 -10.40 8.10 -10.01
CA LYS A 36 -9.24 7.22 -9.96
C LYS A 36 -8.09 7.97 -9.30
N LEU A 37 -7.72 7.55 -8.11
CA LEU A 37 -6.57 8.07 -7.37
C LEU A 37 -5.44 7.05 -7.44
N ASP A 38 -4.23 7.53 -7.70
CA ASP A 38 -2.99 6.75 -7.69
C ASP A 38 -1.92 7.55 -6.93
N ILE A 39 -1.12 6.85 -6.12
CA ILE A 39 -0.05 7.47 -5.33
C ILE A 39 1.27 7.07 -5.96
N SER A 40 1.97 8.05 -6.54
CA SER A 40 3.28 7.83 -7.11
C SER A 40 4.27 7.41 -6.04
N LYS A 41 4.93 6.27 -6.25
CA LYS A 41 5.97 5.74 -5.34
C LYS A 41 5.52 5.74 -3.88
N ALA A 42 4.39 5.09 -3.58
CA ALA A 42 3.78 5.11 -2.26
C ALA A 42 4.74 4.71 -1.12
N PHE A 43 5.66 3.77 -1.35
CA PHE A 43 6.64 3.37 -0.34
C PHE A 43 7.83 4.34 -0.18
N ASP A 44 8.11 5.17 -1.19
CA ASP A 44 9.19 6.16 -1.12
C ASP A 44 8.70 7.50 -0.55
N SER A 45 7.40 7.76 -0.62
CA SER A 45 6.77 9.03 -0.22
C SER A 45 6.13 9.02 1.17
N VAL A 46 5.98 7.84 1.79
CA VAL A 46 5.46 7.74 3.16
C VAL A 46 6.48 8.29 4.15
N SER A 47 6.03 9.18 5.03
CA SER A 47 6.81 9.59 6.20
C SER A 47 6.83 8.47 7.24
N TRP A 48 8.04 8.01 7.60
CA TRP A 48 8.22 6.97 8.61
C TRP A 48 7.83 7.45 10.01
N ASP A 49 8.07 8.73 10.32
CA ASP A 49 7.66 9.33 11.59
C ASP A 49 6.14 9.29 11.73
N TYR A 50 5.43 9.72 10.67
CA TYR A 50 3.97 9.66 10.64
C TYR A 50 3.44 8.22 10.75
N LEU A 51 4.10 7.24 10.11
CA LEU A 51 3.71 5.84 10.23
C LEU A 51 3.82 5.35 11.69
N LEU A 52 4.89 5.70 12.39
CA LEU A 52 5.10 5.29 13.78
C LEU A 52 4.13 5.97 14.75
N GLU A 53 3.80 7.25 14.52
CA GLU A 53 2.74 7.98 15.24
C GLU A 53 1.37 7.34 15.00
N LEU A 54 1.03 7.04 13.74
CA LEU A 54 -0.22 6.39 13.39
C LEU A 54 -0.38 5.03 14.09
N LEU A 55 0.69 4.22 14.12
CA LEU A 55 0.69 2.95 14.84
C LEU A 55 0.50 3.13 16.35
N GLN A 56 1.00 4.23 16.93
CA GLN A 56 0.75 4.55 18.34
C GLN A 56 -0.73 4.82 18.58
N GLU A 57 -1.36 5.66 17.76
CA GLU A 57 -2.78 6.01 17.87
C GLU A 57 -3.71 4.81 17.62
N LEU A 58 -3.27 3.86 16.79
CA LEU A 58 -3.96 2.58 16.57
C LEU A 58 -3.76 1.58 17.73
N GLY A 59 -3.02 1.94 18.78
CA GLY A 59 -2.85 1.14 19.99
C GLY A 59 -1.74 0.08 19.93
N PHE A 60 -0.82 0.16 18.97
CA PHE A 60 0.31 -0.76 18.92
C PHE A 60 1.31 -0.48 20.05
N SER A 61 1.74 -1.56 20.73
CA SER A 61 2.71 -1.47 21.83
C SER A 61 4.03 -0.84 21.39
N ALA A 62 4.74 -0.19 22.33
CA ALA A 62 6.06 0.39 22.07
C ALA A 62 7.04 -0.62 21.47
N ARG A 63 7.13 -1.83 22.05
CA ARG A 63 7.98 -2.92 21.54
C ARG A 63 7.73 -3.25 20.07
N TRP A 64 6.47 -3.26 19.64
CA TRP A 64 6.12 -3.56 18.25
C TRP A 64 6.55 -2.43 17.32
N ARG A 65 6.35 -1.17 17.74
CA ARG A 65 6.80 0.00 16.98
C ARG A 65 8.32 0.07 16.88
N ASP A 66 9.04 -0.29 17.95
CA ASP A 66 10.51 -0.37 17.94
C ASP A 66 11.01 -1.36 16.88
N TRP A 67 10.37 -2.53 16.77
CA TRP A 67 10.72 -3.51 15.73
C TRP A 67 10.51 -2.98 14.32
N ILE A 68 9.40 -2.27 14.08
CA ILE A 68 9.13 -1.63 12.80
C ILE A 68 10.18 -0.55 12.52
N ALA A 69 10.49 0.31 13.48
CA ALA A 69 11.50 1.35 13.33
C ALA A 69 12.88 0.76 12.97
N TRP A 70 13.29 -0.31 13.65
CA TRP A 70 14.52 -1.05 13.33
C TRP A 70 14.54 -1.61 11.91
N LEU A 71 13.43 -2.21 11.47
CA LEU A 71 13.31 -2.75 10.11
C LEU A 71 13.40 -1.64 9.06
N LEU A 72 12.72 -0.52 9.28
CA LEU A 72 12.76 0.63 8.37
C LEU A 72 14.16 1.25 8.29
N ALA A 73 14.88 1.33 9.41
CA ALA A 73 16.23 1.89 9.46
C ALA A 73 17.32 0.98 8.86
N SER A 74 17.12 -0.34 8.91
CA SER A 74 18.13 -1.32 8.46
C SER A 74 17.93 -1.84 7.04
N SER A 75 16.78 -1.57 6.42
CA SER A 75 16.46 -2.03 5.07
C SER A 75 17.49 -1.52 4.05
N ARG A 76 18.09 -2.44 3.30
CA ARG A 76 19.05 -2.15 2.22
C ARG A 76 18.72 -3.02 1.02
N SER A 77 18.81 -2.43 -0.16
CA SER A 77 18.72 -3.15 -1.44
C SER A 77 20.10 -3.16 -2.08
N GLU A 78 20.60 -4.35 -2.43
CA GLU A 78 21.86 -4.50 -3.17
C GLU A 78 21.58 -5.11 -4.55
N PHE A 79 22.24 -4.58 -5.60
CA PHE A 79 22.16 -5.11 -6.95
C PHE A 79 23.30 -6.10 -7.18
N LEU A 80 22.97 -7.35 -7.50
CA LEU A 80 23.92 -8.41 -7.81
C LEU A 80 23.94 -8.64 -9.32
N LEU A 81 25.08 -8.43 -9.98
CA LEU A 81 25.29 -8.80 -11.37
C LEU A 81 26.06 -10.12 -11.43
N ASN A 82 25.43 -11.18 -11.94
CA ASN A 82 26.01 -12.54 -11.97
C ASN A 82 26.51 -13.02 -10.59
N GLY A 83 25.79 -12.67 -9.51
CA GLY A 83 26.17 -13.01 -8.14
C GLY A 83 27.26 -12.12 -7.54
N VAL A 84 27.79 -11.16 -8.29
CA VAL A 84 28.79 -10.20 -7.82
C VAL A 84 28.10 -8.88 -7.44
N PRO A 85 28.27 -8.37 -6.20
CA PRO A 85 27.76 -7.06 -5.83
C PRO A 85 28.30 -5.97 -6.73
N GLY A 86 27.40 -5.15 -7.29
CA GLY A 86 27.78 -3.93 -8.00
C GLY A 86 28.49 -2.94 -7.08
N ARG A 87 29.25 -2.00 -7.66
CA ARG A 87 29.88 -0.90 -6.91
C ARG A 87 28.79 -0.13 -6.16
N LYS A 88 28.94 0.01 -4.84
CA LYS A 88 28.05 0.84 -4.01
C LYS A 88 28.15 2.29 -4.52
N ILE A 89 27.01 2.84 -4.95
CA ILE A 89 26.85 4.23 -5.36
C ILE A 89 26.58 5.05 -4.09
#